data_AF-A0A7Y3HHJ5-F1
#
_entry.id   AF-A0A7Y3HHJ5-F1
#
_cell.length_a   1.000
_cell.length_b   1.000
_cell.length_c   1.000
_cell.angle_alpha   90.00
_cell.angle_beta   90.00
_cell.angle_gamma   90.00
#
_symmetry.space_group_name_H-M   'P 1'
#
loop_
_entity.id
_entity.type
_entity.pdbx_description
1 polymer ?
#
loop_
_entity_poly.entity_id
_entity_poly.type
_entity_poly.pdbx_seq_one_letter_code
_entity_poly.pdbx_strand_id
1 'polypeptide(L)'
;MPNTSMPGVAVSSSADPLANLPPLATPAPVSWWPPAPGWWLLFFALLALLLASFRWARPRWRRYRRYRHCKKNLAKAFADARARYQRDANPVNYLFLANRALRGFALMAGSKKLLMQSADEEWLRALDALSDRPGLASAAGAQLLLQYQAQPDVNVASLHSVLQEWSAGLRINKLTFPADQQKFQLQPAASRATQ
;
A
#
# COMPACT_ATOMS: atom_id res chain seq x y z
N MET A 1 -49.48 -52.48 -97.39
CA MET A 1 -48.79 -53.55 -96.63
C MET A 1 -48.53 -53.04 -95.20
N PRO A 2 -48.47 -53.93 -94.19
CA PRO A 2 -49.35 -53.94 -93.01
C PRO A 2 -48.68 -53.55 -91.67
N ASN A 3 -49.51 -53.52 -90.60
CA ASN A 3 -49.32 -53.86 -89.16
C ASN A 3 -48.00 -53.44 -88.44
N THR A 4 -47.96 -53.10 -87.15
CA THR A 4 -48.41 -53.87 -85.99
C THR A 4 -48.24 -53.02 -84.73
N SER A 5 -49.08 -53.31 -83.75
CA SER A 5 -49.29 -52.68 -82.45
C SER A 5 -48.19 -52.91 -81.40
N MET A 6 -48.20 -52.03 -80.38
CA MET A 6 -47.79 -52.22 -78.96
C MET A 6 -46.28 -52.20 -78.63
N PRO A 7 -45.84 -51.88 -77.39
CA PRO A 7 -46.59 -51.90 -76.11
C PRO A 7 -46.42 -50.66 -75.21
N GLY A 8 -47.34 -50.53 -74.24
CA GLY A 8 -47.18 -49.62 -73.12
C GLY A 8 -45.92 -49.93 -72.33
N VAL A 9 -45.05 -48.94 -72.17
CA VAL A 9 -43.92 -49.02 -71.24
C VAL A 9 -44.45 -48.77 -69.84
N ALA A 10 -44.55 -49.86 -69.11
CA ALA A 10 -44.71 -49.90 -67.67
C ALA A 10 -43.43 -49.35 -66.99
N VAL A 11 -43.67 -48.42 -66.06
CA VAL A 11 -43.08 -48.33 -64.72
C VAL A 11 -41.55 -48.24 -64.64
N SER A 12 -41.08 -47.13 -64.09
CA SER A 12 -40.21 -47.23 -62.92
C SER A 12 -40.43 -45.98 -62.08
N SER A 13 -41.14 -46.15 -60.96
CA SER A 13 -41.15 -45.22 -59.84
C SER A 13 -39.71 -44.78 -59.63
N SER A 14 -39.42 -43.53 -59.99
CA SER A 14 -38.16 -42.87 -59.70
C SER A 14 -37.90 -43.10 -58.22
N ALA A 15 -37.00 -44.03 -57.92
CA ALA A 15 -36.69 -44.45 -56.58
C ALA A 15 -36.51 -43.19 -55.74
N ASP A 16 -37.44 -42.98 -54.81
CA ASP A 16 -37.51 -41.75 -54.03
C ASP A 16 -36.16 -41.59 -53.32
N PRO A 17 -35.30 -40.65 -53.73
CA PRO A 17 -33.91 -40.59 -53.27
C PRO A 17 -33.83 -40.21 -51.78
N LEU A 18 -34.96 -39.82 -51.18
CA LEU A 18 -35.12 -39.55 -49.75
C LEU A 18 -35.34 -40.83 -48.92
N ALA A 19 -35.82 -41.92 -49.53
CA ALA A 19 -36.09 -43.17 -48.84
C ALA A 19 -34.82 -43.93 -48.42
N ASN A 20 -33.67 -43.58 -49.00
CA ASN A 20 -32.37 -44.17 -48.68
C ASN A 20 -31.49 -43.27 -47.79
N LEU A 21 -32.02 -42.21 -47.19
CA LEU A 21 -31.25 -41.46 -46.20
C LEU A 21 -31.17 -42.26 -44.88
N PRO A 22 -29.96 -42.57 -44.39
CA PRO A 22 -29.80 -43.13 -43.06
C PRO A 22 -30.38 -42.13 -42.02
N PRO A 23 -31.09 -42.62 -40.98
CA PRO A 23 -31.67 -41.74 -39.97
C PRO A 23 -30.60 -40.84 -39.33
N LEU A 24 -30.87 -39.54 -39.29
CA LEU A 24 -29.98 -38.53 -38.69
C LEU A 24 -29.72 -38.89 -37.23
N ALA A 25 -28.52 -39.37 -36.93
CA ALA A 25 -28.07 -39.56 -35.56
C ALA A 25 -28.00 -38.19 -34.88
N THR A 26 -28.94 -37.89 -34.00
CA THR A 26 -28.84 -36.72 -33.13
C THR A 26 -27.67 -36.97 -32.17
N PRO A 27 -26.63 -36.11 -32.16
CA PRO A 27 -25.51 -36.34 -31.26
C PRO A 27 -26.04 -36.32 -29.82
N ALA A 28 -25.64 -37.32 -29.04
CA ALA A 28 -25.92 -37.36 -27.61
C ALA A 28 -25.59 -35.98 -26.98
N PRO A 29 -26.42 -35.48 -26.04
CA PRO A 29 -26.24 -34.16 -25.46
C PRO A 29 -24.80 -34.04 -24.99
N VAL A 30 -24.08 -33.07 -25.54
CA VAL A 30 -22.64 -32.96 -25.37
C VAL A 30 -22.35 -32.81 -23.89
N SER A 31 -21.96 -33.91 -23.26
CA SER A 31 -21.63 -33.97 -21.85
C SER A 31 -20.33 -33.20 -21.67
N TRP A 32 -20.45 -31.97 -21.17
CA TRP A 32 -19.38 -31.19 -20.56
C TRP A 32 -18.05 -31.30 -21.32
N TRP A 33 -17.82 -30.43 -22.32
CA TRP A 33 -16.48 -30.30 -22.85
C TRP A 33 -15.54 -29.85 -21.73
N PRO A 34 -14.42 -30.55 -21.48
CA PRO A 34 -13.40 -30.00 -20.63
C PRO A 34 -12.99 -28.67 -21.29
N PRO A 35 -13.11 -27.53 -20.59
CA PRO A 35 -12.66 -26.27 -21.16
C PRO A 35 -11.22 -26.49 -21.63
N ALA A 36 -10.98 -26.24 -22.91
CA ALA A 36 -9.73 -26.60 -23.58
C ALA A 36 -8.53 -26.27 -22.67
N PRO A 37 -7.51 -27.16 -22.54
CA PRO A 37 -6.47 -27.07 -21.52
C PRO A 37 -5.74 -25.71 -21.45
N GLY A 38 -5.78 -24.91 -22.53
CA GLY A 38 -5.25 -23.54 -22.57
C GLY A 38 -5.96 -22.54 -21.63
N TRP A 39 -7.22 -22.76 -21.25
CA TRP A 39 -7.91 -21.89 -20.27
C TRP A 39 -7.37 -22.06 -18.87
N TRP A 40 -6.91 -23.27 -18.52
CA TRP A 40 -6.22 -23.49 -17.25
C TRP A 40 -4.91 -22.72 -17.21
N LEU A 41 -4.14 -22.70 -18.30
CA LEU A 41 -2.94 -21.85 -18.39
C LEU A 41 -3.28 -20.37 -18.20
N LEU A 42 -4.33 -19.87 -18.87
CA LEU A 42 -4.78 -18.48 -18.70
C LEU A 42 -5.23 -18.20 -17.27
N PHE A 43 -5.97 -19.13 -16.66
CA PHE A 43 -6.43 -19.03 -15.27
C PHE A 43 -5.25 -18.99 -14.29
N PHE A 44 -4.29 -19.90 -14.41
CA PHE A 44 -3.09 -19.91 -13.58
C PHE A 44 -2.21 -18.68 -13.82
N ALA A 45 -2.07 -18.23 -15.06
CA ALA A 45 -1.34 -17.00 -15.37
C ALA A 45 -2.01 -15.77 -14.73
N LEU A 46 -3.33 -15.65 -14.84
CA LEU A 46 -4.09 -14.57 -14.23
C LEU A 46 -4.00 -14.62 -12.70
N LEU A 47 -4.12 -15.81 -12.11
CA LEU A 47 -3.98 -16.02 -10.67
C LEU A 47 -2.57 -15.64 -10.18
N ALA A 48 -1.52 -16.05 -10.89
CA ALA A 48 -0.13 -15.69 -10.60
C ALA A 48 0.07 -14.17 -10.65
N LEU A 49 -0.49 -13.50 -11.66
CA LEU A 49 -0.45 -12.04 -11.78
C LEU A 49 -1.18 -11.35 -10.62
N LEU A 50 -2.32 -11.87 -10.20
CA LEU A 50 -3.08 -11.36 -9.04
C LEU A 50 -2.30 -11.52 -7.74
N LEU A 51 -1.70 -12.69 -7.51
CA LEU A 51 -0.87 -12.94 -6.33
C LEU A 51 0.39 -12.06 -6.32
N ALA A 52 1.04 -11.90 -7.47
CA ALA A 52 2.21 -11.04 -7.64
C ALA A 52 1.87 -9.58 -7.35
N SER A 53 0.82 -9.04 -7.99
CA SER A 53 0.36 -7.67 -7.77
C SER A 53 -0.03 -7.43 -6.32
N PHE A 54 -0.75 -8.36 -5.69
CA PHE A 54 -1.13 -8.26 -4.28
C PHE A 54 0.08 -8.29 -3.33
N ARG A 55 1.05 -9.18 -3.56
CA ARG A 55 2.32 -9.24 -2.80
C ARG A 55 3.12 -7.94 -2.91
N TRP A 56 3.10 -7.30 -4.08
CA TRP A 56 3.84 -6.06 -4.34
C TRP A 56 3.11 -4.81 -3.84
N ALA A 57 1.78 -4.78 -3.91
CA ALA A 57 0.95 -3.65 -3.49
C ALA A 57 0.71 -3.61 -1.98
N ARG A 58 0.54 -4.76 -1.32
CA ARG A 58 0.31 -4.86 0.14
C ARG A 58 1.31 -4.07 0.99
N PRO A 59 2.63 -4.23 0.85
CA PRO A 59 3.58 -3.53 1.72
C PRO A 59 3.54 -2.01 1.50
N ARG A 60 3.40 -1.56 0.24
CA ARG A 60 3.25 -0.13 -0.08
C ARG A 60 1.99 0.46 0.54
N TRP A 61 0.87 -0.24 0.46
CA TRP A 61 -0.40 0.22 1.02
C TRP A 61 -0.37 0.25 2.55
N ARG A 62 0.21 -0.76 3.20
CA ARG A 62 0.41 -0.79 4.65
C ARG A 62 1.31 0.34 5.12
N ARG A 63 2.40 0.63 4.40
CA ARG A 63 3.29 1.76 4.69
C ARG A 63 2.54 3.09 4.62
N TYR A 64 1.74 3.29 3.58
CA TYR A 64 0.94 4.50 3.40
C TYR A 64 -0.12 4.70 4.49
N ARG A 65 -0.86 3.63 4.83
CA ARG A 65 -1.85 3.67 5.93
C ARG A 65 -1.19 3.97 7.28
N ARG A 66 -0.07 3.33 7.59
CA ARG A 66 0.69 3.58 8.83
C ARG A 66 1.15 5.03 8.91
N TYR A 67 1.75 5.55 7.84
CA TYR A 67 2.18 6.94 7.77
C TYR A 67 1.03 7.91 8.00
N ARG A 68 -0.10 7.74 7.29
CA ARG A 68 -1.29 8.59 7.46
C ARG A 68 -1.82 8.55 8.90
N HIS A 69 -1.85 7.37 9.51
CA HIS A 69 -2.29 7.21 10.89
C HIS A 69 -1.33 7.91 11.86
N CYS A 70 -0.02 7.73 11.71
CA CYS A 70 1.00 8.36 12.56
C CYS A 70 0.94 9.89 12.46
N LYS A 71 0.88 10.44 11.23
CA LYS A 71 0.76 11.89 11.01
C LYS A 71 -0.51 12.46 11.65
N LYS A 72 -1.64 11.76 11.51
CA LYS A 72 -2.90 12.17 12.16
C LYS A 72 -2.80 12.14 13.69
N ASN A 73 -2.25 11.07 14.26
CA ASN A 73 -2.10 10.95 15.71
C ASN A 73 -1.16 12.02 16.27
N LEU A 74 -0.09 12.36 15.53
CA LEU A 74 0.85 13.40 15.92
C LEU A 74 0.18 14.79 15.93
N ALA A 75 -0.55 15.14 14.86
CA ALA A 75 -1.30 16.40 14.79
C ALA A 75 -2.35 16.49 15.91
N LYS A 76 -3.05 15.39 16.20
CA LYS A 76 -3.99 15.31 17.35
C LYS A 76 -3.28 15.52 18.67
N ALA A 77 -2.14 14.86 18.91
CA ALA A 77 -1.39 15.01 20.15
C ALA A 77 -0.94 16.46 20.39
N PHE A 78 -0.54 17.19 19.34
CA PHE A 78 -0.22 18.61 19.46
C PHE A 78 -1.45 19.47 19.75
N ALA A 79 -2.58 19.20 19.10
CA ALA A 79 -3.84 19.90 19.39
C ALA A 79 -4.29 19.67 20.84
N ASP A 80 -4.21 18.43 21.32
CA ASP A 80 -4.55 18.05 22.70
C ASP A 80 -3.61 18.72 23.71
N ALA A 81 -2.31 18.77 23.42
CA ALA A 81 -1.34 19.48 24.25
C ALA A 81 -1.67 20.98 24.34
N ARG A 82 -2.01 21.62 23.22
CA ARG A 82 -2.41 23.03 23.17
C ARG A 82 -3.71 23.29 23.94
N ALA A 83 -4.70 22.43 23.80
CA ALA A 83 -5.97 22.53 24.53
C ALA A 83 -5.81 22.36 26.06
N ARG A 84 -4.87 21.51 26.51
CA ARG A 84 -4.51 21.40 27.93
C ARG A 84 -3.80 22.65 28.42
N TYR A 85 -2.84 23.17 27.65
CA TYR A 85 -2.17 24.42 27.98
C TYR A 85 -3.15 25.60 28.14
N GLN A 86 -4.15 25.70 27.25
CA GLN A 86 -5.17 26.75 27.34
C GLN A 86 -6.04 26.68 28.61
N ARG A 87 -6.14 25.50 29.24
CA ARG A 87 -6.90 25.32 30.49
C ARG A 87 -6.04 25.56 31.72
N ASP A 88 -4.85 24.99 31.74
CA ASP A 88 -4.04 24.91 32.96
C ASP A 88 -2.87 25.92 32.99
N ALA A 89 -2.66 26.64 31.88
CA ALA A 89 -1.56 27.60 31.66
C ALA A 89 -0.15 27.05 31.99
N ASN A 90 0.03 25.72 31.99
CA ASN A 90 1.27 25.07 32.40
C ASN A 90 2.17 24.77 31.18
N PRO A 91 3.25 25.55 30.94
CA PRO A 91 4.13 25.36 29.78
C PRO A 91 4.96 24.08 29.87
N VAL A 92 5.38 23.67 31.08
CA VAL A 92 6.18 22.44 31.26
C VAL A 92 5.42 21.21 30.79
N ASN A 93 4.14 21.11 31.17
CA ASN A 93 3.28 20.00 30.74
C ASN A 93 3.07 20.01 29.21
N TYR A 94 2.92 21.19 28.61
CA TYR A 94 2.84 21.32 27.15
C TYR A 94 4.11 20.80 26.46
N LEU A 95 5.29 21.26 26.91
CA LEU A 95 6.59 20.84 26.36
C LEU A 95 6.76 19.33 26.45
N PHE A 96 6.47 18.75 27.62
CA PHE A 96 6.56 17.31 27.85
C PHE A 96 5.63 16.53 26.92
N LEU A 97 4.37 16.93 26.77
CA LEU A 97 3.42 16.26 25.89
C LEU A 97 3.83 16.35 24.42
N ALA A 98 4.29 17.53 23.98
CA ALA A 98 4.78 17.74 22.61
C ALA A 98 6.01 16.87 22.32
N ASN A 99 7.01 16.86 23.21
CA ASN A 99 8.22 16.07 23.00
C ASN A 99 7.94 14.56 23.08
N ARG A 100 7.09 14.13 24.02
CA ARG A 100 6.62 12.73 24.10
C ARG A 100 5.93 12.30 22.80
N ALA A 101 5.11 13.16 22.19
CA ALA A 101 4.46 12.86 20.92
C ALA A 101 5.48 12.68 19.78
N LEU A 102 6.51 13.54 19.72
CA LEU A 102 7.60 13.44 18.74
C LEU A 102 8.43 12.16 18.92
N ARG A 103 8.80 11.82 20.16
CA ARG A 103 9.52 10.57 20.48
C ARG A 103 8.69 9.34 20.14
N GLY A 104 7.40 9.35 20.45
CA GLY A 104 6.46 8.30 20.05
C GLY A 104 6.34 8.15 18.53
N PHE A 105 6.32 9.27 17.80
CA PHE A 105 6.35 9.27 16.34
C PHE A 105 7.65 8.66 15.79
N ALA A 106 8.82 9.01 16.33
CA ALA A 106 10.09 8.45 15.90
C ALA A 106 10.18 6.92 16.11
N LEU A 107 9.64 6.42 17.23
CA LEU A 107 9.51 4.99 17.51
C LEU A 107 8.60 4.30 16.48
N MET A 108 7.42 4.84 16.23
CA MET A 108 6.48 4.29 15.24
C MET A 108 7.01 4.36 13.80
N ALA A 109 7.78 5.41 13.49
CA ALA A 109 8.46 5.57 12.22
C ALA A 109 9.60 4.56 12.04
N GLY A 110 10.03 3.84 13.09
CA GLY A 110 11.07 2.81 13.02
C GLY A 110 12.50 3.35 12.94
N SER A 111 12.68 4.64 13.22
CA SER A 111 13.98 5.27 13.06
C SER A 111 14.79 5.15 14.33
N LYS A 112 15.38 3.97 14.55
CA LYS A 112 16.34 3.73 15.63
C LYS A 112 17.46 4.78 15.60
N LYS A 113 17.93 5.15 14.41
CA LYS A 113 18.94 6.20 14.19
C LYS A 113 18.53 7.57 14.73
N LEU A 114 17.24 7.94 14.60
CA LEU A 114 16.72 9.19 15.17
C LEU A 114 16.72 9.17 16.70
N LEU A 115 16.43 8.02 17.30
CA LEU A 115 16.36 7.86 18.75
C LEU A 115 17.74 7.74 19.41
N MET A 116 18.75 7.33 18.65
CA MET A 116 20.14 7.24 19.11
C MET A 116 20.87 8.59 19.11
N GLN A 117 20.23 9.68 18.64
CA GLN A 117 20.77 11.02 18.80
C GLN A 117 20.69 11.39 20.29
N SER A 118 21.85 11.43 20.95
CA SER A 118 21.97 11.68 22.38
C SER A 118 21.95 13.16 22.73
N ALA A 119 22.32 14.03 21.79
CA ALA A 119 22.26 15.48 21.97
C ALA A 119 20.90 16.05 21.54
N ASP A 120 20.38 16.97 22.35
CA ASP A 120 19.09 17.61 22.15
C ASP A 120 19.01 18.42 20.84
N GLU A 121 20.11 19.05 20.41
CA GLU A 121 20.17 19.76 19.13
C GLU A 121 20.24 18.84 17.91
N GLU A 122 20.94 17.71 18.03
CA GLU A 122 21.00 16.69 16.98
C GLU A 122 19.63 16.05 16.77
N TRP A 123 18.89 15.85 17.86
CA TRP A 123 17.50 15.42 17.84
C TRP A 123 16.62 16.37 17.00
N LEU A 124 16.69 17.68 17.24
CA LEU A 124 15.90 18.67 16.48
C LEU A 124 16.28 18.72 14.99
N ARG A 125 17.59 18.72 14.69
CA ARG A 125 18.09 18.68 13.30
C ARG A 125 17.63 17.41 12.57
N ALA A 126 17.65 16.28 13.26
CA ALA A 126 17.24 15.02 12.68
C ALA A 126 15.71 14.95 12.47
N LEU A 127 14.91 15.60 13.31
CA LEU A 127 13.47 15.80 13.06
C LEU A 127 13.22 16.68 11.85
N ASP A 128 13.97 17.78 11.68
CA ASP A 128 13.84 18.67 10.51
C ASP A 128 14.13 17.95 9.19
N ALA A 129 15.06 17.00 9.19
CA ALA A 129 15.34 16.17 8.02
C ALA A 129 14.14 15.33 7.53
N LEU A 130 13.10 15.13 8.36
CA LEU A 130 11.88 14.37 8.00
C LEU A 130 10.79 15.22 7.34
N SER A 131 10.92 16.55 7.42
CA SER A 131 9.96 17.50 6.89
C SER A 131 10.53 18.25 5.69
N ASP A 132 9.66 18.74 4.82
CA ASP A 132 10.01 19.75 3.81
C ASP A 132 9.82 21.18 4.34
N ARG A 133 9.26 21.31 5.53
CA ARG A 133 9.10 22.56 6.26
C ARG A 133 9.90 22.44 7.55
N PRO A 134 11.24 22.54 7.47
CA PRO A 134 12.08 22.51 8.66
C PRO A 134 11.81 23.76 9.51
N GLY A 135 12.00 23.64 10.81
CA GLY A 135 11.75 24.72 11.76
C GLY A 135 11.94 24.31 13.22
N LEU A 136 12.12 23.01 13.51
CA LEU A 136 12.35 22.54 14.86
C LEU A 136 13.76 22.85 15.36
N ALA A 137 14.77 22.90 14.49
CA ALA A 137 16.12 23.35 14.83
C ALA A 137 16.27 24.90 14.85
N SER A 138 15.16 25.63 14.87
CA SER A 138 15.15 27.10 15.04
C SER A 138 15.10 27.50 16.52
N ALA A 139 15.28 28.79 16.82
CA ALA A 139 15.13 29.32 18.18
C ALA A 139 13.75 29.02 18.80
N ALA A 140 12.68 29.08 18.00
CA ALA A 140 11.33 28.76 18.47
C ALA A 140 11.15 27.26 18.74
N GLY A 141 11.75 26.39 17.91
CA GLY A 141 11.71 24.94 18.10
C GLY A 141 12.60 24.44 19.24
N ALA A 142 13.74 25.11 19.47
CA ALA A 142 14.67 24.82 20.58
C ALA A 142 14.03 24.99 21.96
N GLN A 143 12.96 25.80 22.07
CA GLN A 143 12.17 25.92 23.29
C GLN A 143 11.58 24.56 23.76
N LEU A 144 11.45 23.58 22.87
CA LEU A 144 11.04 22.21 23.21
C LEU A 144 11.99 21.56 24.24
N LEU A 145 13.27 21.93 24.21
CA LEU A 145 14.33 21.35 25.06
C LEU A 145 14.29 21.89 26.49
N LEU A 146 13.55 22.98 26.73
CA LEU A 146 13.38 23.58 28.05
C LEU A 146 12.47 22.75 28.97
N GLN A 147 12.02 21.56 28.55
CA GLN A 147 11.07 20.71 29.28
C GLN A 147 11.53 20.29 30.69
N TYR A 148 12.84 20.35 30.95
CA TYR A 148 13.42 20.00 32.25
C TYR A 148 13.62 21.21 33.17
N GLN A 149 13.33 22.43 32.70
CA GLN A 149 13.38 23.62 33.54
C GLN A 149 12.09 23.75 34.37
N ALA A 150 12.22 24.19 35.62
CA ALA A 150 11.08 24.34 36.53
C ALA A 150 10.13 25.47 36.10
N GLN A 151 10.66 26.55 35.53
CA GLN A 151 9.90 27.69 35.00
C GLN A 151 10.46 28.12 33.64
N PRO A 152 10.11 27.40 32.56
CA PRO A 152 10.64 27.70 31.24
C PRO A 152 9.93 28.93 30.67
N ASP A 153 10.72 29.93 30.25
CA ASP A 153 10.20 31.06 29.46
C ASP A 153 10.00 30.62 28.02
N VAL A 154 8.76 30.24 27.69
CA VAL A 154 8.40 29.61 26.42
C VAL A 154 7.25 30.38 25.78
N ASN A 155 7.45 30.78 24.54
CA ASN A 155 6.36 31.24 23.71
C ASN A 155 5.64 30.03 23.10
N VAL A 156 4.65 29.52 23.84
CA VAL A 156 3.91 28.32 23.44
C VAL A 156 3.18 28.52 22.12
N ALA A 157 2.77 29.76 21.79
CA ALA A 157 2.08 30.05 20.53
C ALA A 157 3.00 29.87 19.32
N SER A 158 4.22 30.44 19.37
CA SER A 158 5.21 30.27 18.30
C SER A 158 5.73 28.84 18.22
N LEU A 159 5.96 28.17 19.35
CA LEU A 159 6.36 26.76 19.33
C LEU A 159 5.26 25.88 18.73
N HIS A 160 3.99 26.17 19.04
CA HIS A 160 2.87 25.42 18.47
C HIS A 160 2.75 25.60 16.95
N SER A 161 2.93 26.81 16.43
CA SER A 161 2.88 27.04 14.97
C SER A 161 4.01 26.28 14.26
N VAL A 162 5.23 26.31 14.80
CA VAL A 162 6.37 25.54 14.27
C VAL A 162 6.07 24.04 14.24
N LEU A 163 5.52 23.48 15.32
CA LEU A 163 5.15 22.06 15.38
C LEU A 163 4.09 21.70 14.34
N GLN A 164 3.09 22.56 14.12
CA GLN A 164 2.06 22.36 13.12
C GLN A 164 2.63 22.41 11.70
N GLU A 165 3.41 23.44 11.37
CA GLU A 165 4.05 23.61 10.06
C GLU A 165 4.99 22.46 9.73
N TRP A 166 5.83 22.07 10.70
CA TRP A 166 6.72 20.93 10.55
C TRP A 166 5.93 19.64 10.32
N SER A 167 4.88 19.38 11.11
CA SER A 167 4.07 18.17 10.96
C SER A 167 3.33 18.12 9.61
N ALA A 168 2.90 19.28 9.11
CA ALA A 168 2.26 19.41 7.79
C ALA A 168 3.24 19.04 6.67
N GLY A 169 4.51 19.41 6.79
CA GLY A 169 5.59 19.14 5.84
C GLY A 169 6.16 17.72 5.85
N LEU A 170 5.76 16.85 6.78
CA LEU A 170 6.24 15.46 6.86
C LEU A 170 6.06 14.70 5.55
N ARG A 171 7.08 13.96 5.11
CA ARG A 171 7.02 13.13 3.90
C ARG A 171 7.27 11.65 4.15
N ILE A 172 6.43 10.79 3.58
CA ILE A 172 6.55 9.34 3.71
C ILE A 172 7.87 8.77 3.15
N ASN A 173 8.42 9.40 2.11
CA ASN A 173 9.67 8.97 1.47
C ASN A 173 10.89 9.23 2.36
N LYS A 174 10.81 10.21 3.27
CA LYS A 174 11.87 10.55 4.23
C LYS A 174 11.83 9.67 5.50
N LEU A 175 10.81 8.80 5.63
CA LEU A 175 10.62 7.92 6.79
C LEU A 175 11.03 6.49 6.47
N THR A 176 11.86 5.91 7.34
CA THR A 176 12.38 4.55 7.21
C THR A 176 11.64 3.60 8.16
N PHE A 177 10.55 2.99 7.69
CA PHE A 177 9.77 2.07 8.53
C PHE A 177 10.49 0.73 8.75
N PRO A 178 10.27 0.02 9.89
CA PRO A 178 10.99 -1.21 10.22
C PRO A 178 10.82 -2.32 9.17
N ALA A 179 9.67 -2.33 8.49
CA ALA A 179 9.36 -3.30 7.43
C ALA A 179 10.29 -3.19 6.20
N ASP A 180 10.94 -2.03 6.00
CA ASP A 180 11.93 -1.84 4.95
C ASP A 180 13.34 -2.23 5.42
N GLN A 181 13.66 -2.10 6.72
CA GLN A 181 14.96 -2.51 7.26
C GLN A 181 15.17 -4.03 7.22
N GLN A 182 14.11 -4.80 7.46
CA GLN A 182 14.19 -6.27 7.48
C GLN A 182 14.50 -6.86 6.09
N LYS A 183 14.12 -6.18 4.99
CA LYS A 183 14.48 -6.60 3.62
C LYS A 183 15.94 -6.35 3.29
N PHE A 184 16.53 -5.29 3.85
CA PHE A 184 17.93 -4.92 3.60
C PHE A 184 18.90 -5.81 4.38
N GLN A 185 18.50 -6.28 5.57
CA GLN A 185 19.27 -7.23 6.38
C GLN A 185 19.25 -8.67 5.83
N LEU A 186 18.28 -9.01 4.97
CA LEU A 186 18.16 -10.35 4.37
C LEU A 186 18.85 -10.49 3.01
N GLN A 187 19.54 -9.46 2.51
CA GLN A 187 20.54 -9.66 1.44
C GLN A 187 21.78 -10.25 2.10
N PRO A 188 22.06 -11.57 1.90
CA PRO A 188 23.23 -12.16 2.49
C PRO A 188 24.46 -11.51 1.86
N ALA A 189 25.51 -11.36 2.67
CA ALA A 189 26.86 -10.95 2.28
C ALA A 189 27.55 -11.94 1.31
N ALA A 190 26.82 -12.48 0.33
CA ALA A 190 27.27 -13.50 -0.62
C ALA A 190 28.19 -12.94 -1.72
N SER A 191 28.53 -11.66 -1.71
CA SER A 191 29.41 -11.05 -2.72
C SER A 191 30.75 -10.55 -2.16
N ARG A 192 31.16 -10.96 -0.96
CA ARG A 192 32.45 -10.55 -0.36
C ARG A 192 33.51 -11.65 -0.23
N ALA A 193 33.30 -12.82 -0.81
CA ALA A 193 34.32 -13.88 -0.83
C ALA A 193 34.60 -14.32 -2.27
N THR A 194 35.36 -13.50 -3.00
CA THR A 194 36.13 -13.90 -4.21
C THR A 194 37.04 -12.73 -4.56
N GLN A 195 38.09 -12.56 -3.77
CA GLN A 195 39.37 -12.02 -4.19
C GLN A 195 40.45 -12.57 -3.27
#